data_AF-A0A961X0K7-F1
#
_entry.id   AF-A0A961X0K7-F1
#
_cell.length_a   1.000
_cell.length_b   1.000
_cell.length_c   1.000
_cell.angle_alpha   90.00
_cell.angle_beta   90.00
_cell.angle_gamma   90.00
#
_symmetry.space_group_name_H-M   'P 1'
#
loop_
_entity.id
_entity.type
_entity.pdbx_description
1 polymer ?
#
loop_
_entity_poly.entity_id
_entity_poly.type
_entity_poly.pdbx_seq_one_letter_code
_entity_poly.pdbx_strand_id
1 'polypeptide(L)'
;MATLQIPSDKDYSGDTLSGIDVLEFINAGGSATVWFNYKQFDGIQILSSLQVIGSADANHIVVMDGSVDASGWTFSGWTAGVDTITLLGGSDSDVLAGSSQRDIIDGGDNSDFITGGLGADDLRGGSGTDGFIYNSAAEMVSGETVDGGSSTDTLLLTASGFYQVNTVSLTSIERIQMSNASGAITVAINDSQLGAGAITQISGSAGTNRVNVFGTAVDLTAVSFTNGIDLVEIEITASGSYLGSFFGERFNQISAGIANMIGSGGDDVFLYQLDDAAGDTIFGGDDTDTILMSSLALLDLTGASIGNVEILQFDEAGASEARLLASQLPGFTTFRGTVNKDGLLVDIAGTGGDVDLSGFTFDSWTAGDDLITVTGNDGANTINGTAMIDRLIGGLGVDQLYGNGGADIFVIASGEDASSETYNGGGGLDTIQVTGGLIQFLQNSTITSVERLEFLSASDVSIRSQHIGANGSIQQVMGSGGQDRLYVYNADIDLSGVSFTNWSGDIFLTVQGGNDVIGSGKADTIRKMSPGISNLSGGGGNDTIYY
;
A
#
# COMPACT_ATOMS: atom_id res chain seq x y z
N MET A 1 -60.29 -8.05 -13.77
CA MET A 1 -59.84 -8.06 -12.39
C MET A 1 -60.80 -8.86 -11.54
N ALA A 2 -60.37 -10.05 -11.13
CA ALA A 2 -61.06 -10.89 -10.18
C ALA A 2 -60.33 -10.76 -8.84
N THR A 3 -61.06 -10.24 -7.85
CA THR A 3 -60.52 -9.99 -6.51
C THR A 3 -60.91 -11.12 -5.57
N LEU A 4 -59.91 -11.67 -4.88
CA LEU A 4 -60.09 -12.60 -3.78
C LEU A 4 -59.96 -11.87 -2.45
N GLN A 5 -61.05 -11.80 -1.68
CA GLN A 5 -61.09 -11.08 -0.41
C GLN A 5 -60.78 -12.02 0.78
N ILE A 6 -59.92 -11.55 1.69
CA ILE A 6 -59.41 -12.28 2.85
C ILE A 6 -59.83 -11.56 4.14
N PRO A 7 -60.98 -11.91 4.75
CA PRO A 7 -61.46 -11.28 5.97
C PRO A 7 -60.85 -11.87 7.26
N SER A 8 -60.27 -13.06 7.17
CA SER A 8 -59.70 -13.84 8.28
C SER A 8 -58.83 -14.95 7.71
N ASP A 9 -58.20 -15.72 8.59
CA ASP A 9 -57.47 -16.93 8.23
C ASP A 9 -58.29 -17.84 7.31
N LYS A 10 -57.70 -18.24 6.17
CA LYS A 10 -58.35 -19.14 5.22
C LYS A 10 -57.37 -19.91 4.34
N ASP A 11 -57.58 -21.21 4.29
CA ASP A 11 -56.84 -22.12 3.42
C ASP A 11 -57.59 -22.31 2.08
N TYR A 12 -56.92 -21.97 0.98
CA TYR A 12 -57.38 -22.18 -0.40
C TYR A 12 -56.55 -23.25 -1.13
N SER A 13 -55.60 -23.93 -0.48
CA SER A 13 -54.67 -24.86 -1.15
C SER A 13 -55.36 -26.00 -1.93
N GLY A 14 -56.56 -26.40 -1.52
CA GLY A 14 -57.39 -27.40 -2.22
C GLY A 14 -58.43 -26.82 -3.19
N ASP A 15 -58.56 -25.50 -3.27
CA ASP A 15 -59.59 -24.83 -4.07
C ASP A 15 -59.15 -24.70 -5.54
N THR A 16 -60.12 -24.72 -6.45
CA THR A 16 -59.89 -24.35 -7.86
C THR A 16 -60.20 -22.87 -8.04
N LEU A 17 -59.16 -22.08 -8.31
CA LEU A 17 -59.27 -20.65 -8.56
C LEU A 17 -59.26 -20.36 -10.06
N SER A 18 -59.60 -19.15 -10.47
CA SER A 18 -59.62 -18.80 -11.90
C SER A 18 -59.46 -17.29 -12.09
N GLY A 19 -58.34 -16.89 -12.68
CA GLY A 19 -58.07 -15.52 -13.11
C GLY A 19 -57.95 -14.50 -11.97
N ILE A 20 -57.52 -14.92 -10.78
CA ILE A 20 -57.29 -14.02 -9.65
C ILE A 20 -56.09 -13.13 -9.97
N ASP A 21 -56.32 -11.82 -10.00
CA ASP A 21 -55.30 -10.80 -10.23
C ASP A 21 -55.22 -9.77 -9.10
N VAL A 22 -56.15 -9.82 -8.13
CA VAL A 22 -56.09 -9.03 -6.90
C VAL A 22 -56.38 -9.93 -5.69
N LEU A 23 -55.51 -9.86 -4.69
CA LEU A 23 -55.72 -10.39 -3.34
C LEU A 23 -55.95 -9.21 -2.39
N GLU A 24 -57.09 -9.15 -1.71
CA GLU A 24 -57.45 -8.02 -0.84
C GLU A 24 -57.73 -8.49 0.58
N PHE A 25 -56.89 -8.08 1.52
CA PHE A 25 -57.10 -8.28 2.94
C PHE A 25 -58.09 -7.26 3.48
N ILE A 26 -59.17 -7.74 4.08
CA ILE A 26 -60.27 -6.94 4.65
C ILE A 26 -60.55 -7.30 6.11
N ASN A 27 -59.57 -7.90 6.79
CA ASN A 27 -59.62 -8.18 8.21
C ASN A 27 -59.81 -6.89 9.01
N ALA A 28 -60.64 -7.00 10.05
CA ALA A 28 -60.98 -5.91 10.95
C ALA A 28 -60.63 -6.33 12.38
N GLY A 29 -59.39 -6.03 12.79
CA GLY A 29 -58.81 -6.39 14.07
C GLY A 29 -58.17 -7.77 14.07
N GLY A 30 -56.85 -7.82 14.22
CA GLY A 30 -56.07 -9.06 14.32
C GLY A 30 -55.48 -9.53 12.98
N SER A 31 -54.73 -10.63 13.01
CA SER A 31 -54.04 -11.15 11.83
C SER A 31 -54.96 -11.92 10.88
N ALA A 32 -54.63 -11.94 9.59
CA ALA A 32 -55.21 -12.85 8.62
C ALA A 32 -54.11 -13.55 7.82
N THR A 33 -54.15 -14.89 7.81
CA THR A 33 -53.26 -15.74 7.01
C THR A 33 -54.02 -16.43 5.89
N VAL A 34 -53.48 -16.41 4.67
CA VAL A 34 -54.03 -17.15 3.54
C VAL A 34 -53.05 -18.19 3.05
N TRP A 35 -53.53 -19.42 2.83
CA TRP A 35 -52.72 -20.53 2.32
C TRP A 35 -53.10 -20.90 0.89
N PHE A 36 -52.10 -21.12 0.05
CA PHE A 36 -52.21 -21.56 -1.32
C PHE A 36 -51.25 -22.72 -1.60
N ASN A 37 -51.58 -23.53 -2.61
CA ASN A 37 -50.63 -24.48 -3.18
C ASN A 37 -49.94 -23.85 -4.40
N TYR A 38 -48.65 -24.12 -4.59
CA TYR A 38 -47.85 -23.53 -5.68
C TYR A 38 -48.48 -23.72 -7.07
N LYS A 39 -49.20 -24.83 -7.31
CA LYS A 39 -49.87 -25.12 -8.60
C LYS A 39 -50.97 -24.13 -8.96
N GLN A 40 -51.43 -23.31 -8.01
CA GLN A 40 -52.40 -22.24 -8.26
C GLN A 40 -51.73 -21.00 -8.87
N PHE A 41 -50.40 -20.89 -8.84
CA PHE A 41 -49.63 -19.80 -9.44
C PHE A 41 -49.12 -20.15 -10.85
N ASP A 42 -50.01 -20.71 -11.68
CA ASP A 42 -49.74 -21.12 -13.06
C ASP A 42 -49.94 -20.00 -14.10
N GLY A 43 -50.21 -18.77 -13.65
CA GLY A 43 -50.55 -17.62 -14.49
C GLY A 43 -51.97 -17.62 -15.05
N ILE A 44 -52.76 -18.67 -14.79
CA ILE A 44 -54.15 -18.84 -15.22
C ILE A 44 -55.10 -18.73 -14.02
N GLN A 45 -54.83 -19.49 -12.96
CA GLN A 45 -55.62 -19.49 -11.73
C GLN A 45 -55.34 -18.25 -10.89
N ILE A 46 -54.06 -17.98 -10.62
CA ILE A 46 -53.55 -16.75 -10.05
C ILE A 46 -52.51 -16.19 -11.03
N LEU A 47 -52.64 -14.90 -11.38
CA LEU A 47 -51.72 -14.25 -12.32
C LEU A 47 -50.37 -13.98 -11.65
N SER A 48 -49.28 -14.06 -12.43
CA SER A 48 -47.92 -13.73 -11.96
C SER A 48 -47.74 -12.25 -11.59
N SER A 49 -48.60 -11.36 -12.11
CA SER A 49 -48.62 -9.93 -11.78
C SER A 49 -49.65 -9.62 -10.68
N LEU A 50 -49.73 -10.45 -9.64
CA LEU A 50 -50.74 -10.34 -8.58
C LEU A 50 -50.64 -8.97 -7.87
N GLN A 51 -51.78 -8.31 -7.67
CA GLN A 51 -51.86 -7.14 -6.81
C GLN A 51 -52.33 -7.56 -5.42
N VAL A 52 -51.53 -7.27 -4.39
CA VAL A 52 -51.84 -7.53 -2.99
C VAL A 52 -52.19 -6.22 -2.30
N ILE A 53 -53.41 -6.15 -1.78
CA ILE A 53 -53.91 -5.02 -1.00
C ILE A 53 -54.00 -5.46 0.45
N GLY A 54 -53.13 -4.94 1.30
CA GLY A 54 -53.11 -5.19 2.74
C GLY A 54 -54.18 -4.40 3.50
N SER A 55 -54.47 -4.88 4.72
CA SER A 55 -55.27 -4.15 5.70
C SER A 55 -54.37 -3.34 6.66
N ALA A 56 -54.96 -2.61 7.61
CA ALA A 56 -54.18 -1.95 8.67
C ALA A 56 -53.64 -2.92 9.73
N ASP A 57 -54.12 -4.16 9.74
CA ASP A 57 -53.70 -5.22 10.64
C ASP A 57 -52.73 -6.18 9.92
N ALA A 58 -52.16 -7.16 10.64
CA ALA A 58 -51.18 -8.09 10.07
C ALA A 58 -51.76 -9.02 9.00
N ASN A 59 -51.10 -9.07 7.86
CA ASN A 59 -51.47 -9.84 6.68
C ASN A 59 -50.36 -10.86 6.37
N HIS A 60 -50.73 -12.11 6.13
CA HIS A 60 -49.77 -13.18 5.88
C HIS A 60 -50.22 -14.04 4.70
N ILE A 61 -49.31 -14.26 3.74
CA ILE A 61 -49.54 -15.15 2.59
C ILE A 61 -48.59 -16.33 2.72
N VAL A 62 -49.11 -17.54 2.57
CA VAL A 62 -48.32 -18.78 2.56
C VAL A 62 -48.57 -19.52 1.25
N VAL A 63 -47.51 -19.79 0.49
CA VAL A 63 -47.53 -20.66 -0.70
C VAL A 63 -46.72 -21.90 -0.40
N MET A 64 -47.29 -23.08 -0.66
CA MET A 64 -46.72 -24.35 -0.21
C MET A 64 -46.45 -25.33 -1.35
N ASP A 65 -45.51 -26.22 -1.07
CA ASP A 65 -45.22 -27.48 -1.76
C ASP A 65 -44.55 -27.35 -3.14
N GLY A 66 -43.90 -26.22 -3.44
CA GLY A 66 -43.05 -26.14 -4.63
C GLY A 66 -42.78 -24.76 -5.21
N SER A 67 -42.15 -24.78 -6.38
CA SER A 67 -41.67 -23.63 -7.14
C SER A 67 -42.73 -22.54 -7.38
N VAL A 68 -42.39 -21.30 -7.03
CA VAL A 68 -43.26 -20.13 -7.18
C VAL A 68 -42.42 -18.88 -7.46
N ASP A 69 -42.97 -18.00 -8.30
CA ASP A 69 -42.38 -16.71 -8.63
C ASP A 69 -43.30 -15.57 -8.18
N ALA A 70 -42.91 -14.91 -7.09
CA ALA A 70 -43.58 -13.75 -6.52
C ALA A 70 -42.94 -12.42 -6.93
N SER A 71 -41.91 -12.43 -7.79
CA SER A 71 -41.14 -11.23 -8.17
C SER A 71 -41.99 -10.19 -8.91
N GLY A 72 -43.07 -10.63 -9.56
CA GLY A 72 -44.03 -9.78 -10.27
C GLY A 72 -45.14 -9.18 -9.40
N TRP A 73 -45.19 -9.50 -8.10
CA TRP A 73 -46.28 -9.05 -7.24
C TRP A 73 -46.12 -7.59 -6.84
N THR A 74 -47.25 -6.90 -6.66
CA THR A 74 -47.28 -5.49 -6.24
C THR A 74 -48.09 -5.34 -4.97
N PHE A 75 -47.68 -4.41 -4.10
CA PHE A 75 -48.23 -4.29 -2.76
C PHE A 75 -48.75 -2.87 -2.50
N SER A 76 -49.93 -2.77 -1.88
CA SER A 76 -50.53 -1.52 -1.41
C SER A 76 -51.14 -1.74 -0.03
N GLY A 77 -50.96 -0.80 0.89
CA GLY A 77 -51.42 -0.98 2.27
C GLY A 77 -50.63 -2.04 3.06
N TRP A 78 -49.45 -2.44 2.56
CA TRP A 78 -48.57 -3.41 3.22
C TRP A 78 -47.62 -2.71 4.18
N THR A 79 -47.45 -3.25 5.38
CA THR A 79 -46.58 -2.70 6.43
C THR A 79 -45.38 -3.61 6.66
N ALA A 80 -44.19 -3.12 6.30
CA ALA A 80 -42.94 -3.86 6.48
C ALA A 80 -42.72 -4.27 7.95
N GLY A 81 -42.36 -5.54 8.17
CA GLY A 81 -42.11 -6.12 9.50
C GLY A 81 -43.37 -6.48 10.29
N VAL A 82 -44.56 -6.18 9.78
CA VAL A 82 -45.85 -6.64 10.32
C VAL A 82 -46.45 -7.68 9.39
N ASP A 83 -46.49 -7.36 8.10
CA ASP A 83 -46.99 -8.25 7.07
C ASP A 83 -45.85 -9.12 6.53
N THR A 84 -46.18 -10.36 6.17
CA THR A 84 -45.19 -11.38 5.78
C THR A 84 -45.67 -12.23 4.62
N ILE A 85 -44.72 -12.79 3.90
CA ILE A 85 -44.96 -13.77 2.85
C ILE A 85 -44.08 -14.97 3.17
N THR A 86 -44.63 -16.17 3.05
CA THR A 86 -43.90 -17.42 3.26
C THR A 86 -44.04 -18.28 2.02
N LEU A 87 -42.90 -18.59 1.39
CA LEU A 87 -42.81 -19.48 0.25
C LEU A 87 -42.11 -20.75 0.72
N LEU A 88 -42.85 -21.86 0.74
CA LEU A 88 -42.34 -23.16 1.13
C LEU A 88 -42.25 -24.01 -0.13
N GLY A 89 -41.01 -24.38 -0.48
CA GLY A 89 -40.74 -25.44 -1.44
C GLY A 89 -41.19 -26.80 -0.91
N GLY A 90 -40.79 -27.84 -1.63
CA GLY A 90 -41.25 -29.20 -1.42
C GLY A 90 -40.11 -30.19 -1.24
N SER A 91 -40.37 -31.42 -1.70
CA SER A 91 -39.39 -32.50 -1.71
C SER A 91 -38.69 -32.66 -3.06
N ASP A 92 -38.85 -31.70 -3.96
CA ASP A 92 -38.33 -31.70 -5.32
C ASP A 92 -37.39 -30.48 -5.45
N SER A 93 -36.47 -30.48 -6.42
CA SER A 93 -35.69 -29.27 -6.73
C SER A 93 -36.57 -28.13 -7.20
N ASP A 94 -36.58 -27.04 -6.44
CA ASP A 94 -37.45 -25.91 -6.63
C ASP A 94 -36.74 -24.64 -7.13
N VAL A 95 -37.52 -23.79 -7.79
CA VAL A 95 -37.14 -22.42 -8.11
C VAL A 95 -38.10 -21.49 -7.41
N LEU A 96 -37.59 -20.78 -6.40
CA LEU A 96 -38.34 -19.88 -5.54
C LEU A 96 -37.85 -18.46 -5.76
N ALA A 97 -38.74 -17.57 -6.18
CA ALA A 97 -38.47 -16.15 -6.24
C ALA A 97 -39.44 -15.40 -5.33
N GLY A 98 -38.88 -14.69 -4.36
CA GLY A 98 -39.58 -13.78 -3.48
C GLY A 98 -39.98 -12.49 -4.18
N SER A 99 -40.51 -11.58 -3.39
CA SER A 99 -41.19 -10.38 -3.83
C SER A 99 -40.30 -9.14 -3.69
N SER A 100 -40.91 -7.98 -3.47
CA SER A 100 -40.22 -6.75 -3.10
C SER A 100 -40.37 -6.40 -1.62
N GLN A 101 -40.92 -7.33 -0.84
CA GLN A 101 -41.19 -7.20 0.59
C GLN A 101 -40.26 -8.11 1.38
N ARG A 102 -40.39 -8.13 2.70
CA ARG A 102 -39.71 -9.14 3.52
C ARG A 102 -40.36 -10.50 3.30
N ASP A 103 -39.61 -11.41 2.71
CA ASP A 103 -40.03 -12.78 2.41
C ASP A 103 -39.38 -13.78 3.38
N ILE A 104 -40.10 -14.86 3.68
CA ILE A 104 -39.58 -16.06 4.34
C ILE A 104 -39.62 -17.17 3.29
N ILE A 105 -38.47 -17.67 2.87
CA ILE A 105 -38.36 -18.67 1.82
C ILE A 105 -37.62 -19.89 2.37
N ASP A 106 -38.22 -21.06 2.22
CA ASP A 106 -37.65 -22.35 2.61
C ASP A 106 -37.67 -23.28 1.39
N GLY A 107 -36.50 -23.70 0.90
CA GLY A 107 -36.33 -24.57 -0.27
C GLY A 107 -36.87 -25.97 -0.04
N GLY A 108 -36.55 -26.55 1.12
CA GLY A 108 -37.00 -27.89 1.51
C GLY A 108 -35.95 -28.95 1.24
N ASP A 109 -36.30 -30.00 0.49
CA ASP A 109 -35.37 -31.08 0.14
C ASP A 109 -34.92 -31.00 -1.32
N ASN A 110 -33.69 -31.46 -1.56
CA ASN A 110 -32.92 -31.41 -2.81
C ASN A 110 -32.37 -30.01 -3.11
N SER A 111 -31.75 -29.89 -4.29
CA SER A 111 -31.08 -28.67 -4.73
C SER A 111 -32.07 -27.63 -5.21
N ASP A 112 -32.12 -26.50 -4.53
CA ASP A 112 -33.05 -25.40 -4.80
C ASP A 112 -32.33 -24.15 -5.31
N PHE A 113 -33.05 -23.34 -6.08
CA PHE A 113 -32.63 -22.00 -6.47
C PHE A 113 -33.55 -20.96 -5.86
N ILE A 114 -32.99 -20.13 -4.97
CA ILE A 114 -33.74 -19.18 -4.16
C ILE A 114 -33.30 -17.76 -4.51
N THR A 115 -34.23 -16.90 -4.90
CA THR A 115 -34.03 -15.44 -5.05
C THR A 115 -34.92 -14.75 -4.02
N GLY A 116 -34.36 -14.05 -3.04
CA GLY A 116 -35.17 -13.29 -2.06
C GLY A 116 -35.90 -12.11 -2.70
N GLY A 117 -35.22 -11.39 -3.59
CA GLY A 117 -35.73 -10.19 -4.21
C GLY A 117 -35.29 -8.94 -3.45
N LEU A 118 -36.11 -7.89 -3.45
CA LEU A 118 -35.85 -6.74 -2.59
C LEU A 118 -36.52 -6.98 -1.25
N GLY A 119 -35.88 -6.62 -0.16
CA GLY A 119 -36.40 -6.93 1.15
C GLY A 119 -35.24 -7.14 2.11
N ALA A 120 -35.54 -7.58 3.32
CA ALA A 120 -34.52 -8.14 4.19
C ALA A 120 -35.06 -9.50 4.58
N ASP A 121 -34.66 -10.52 3.83
CA ASP A 121 -35.39 -11.78 3.76
C ASP A 121 -34.84 -12.83 4.74
N ASP A 122 -35.60 -13.89 4.98
CA ASP A 122 -35.15 -15.10 5.69
C ASP A 122 -35.17 -16.26 4.69
N LEU A 123 -33.99 -16.59 4.16
CA LEU A 123 -33.78 -17.56 3.10
C LEU A 123 -33.14 -18.82 3.66
N ARG A 124 -33.78 -19.98 3.44
CA ARG A 124 -33.28 -21.29 3.87
C ARG A 124 -33.27 -22.25 2.70
N GLY A 125 -32.13 -22.88 2.45
CA GLY A 125 -31.95 -23.89 1.41
C GLY A 125 -32.57 -25.20 1.85
N GLY A 126 -32.07 -25.75 2.95
CA GLY A 126 -32.62 -26.95 3.57
C GLY A 126 -31.67 -28.12 3.38
N SER A 127 -32.12 -29.20 2.74
CA SER A 127 -31.25 -30.33 2.43
C SER A 127 -30.92 -30.39 0.95
N GLY A 128 -29.66 -30.31 0.57
CA GLY A 128 -29.32 -30.30 -0.85
C GLY A 128 -28.15 -29.40 -1.13
N THR A 129 -27.79 -29.24 -2.40
CA THR A 129 -26.84 -28.20 -2.78
C THR A 129 -27.64 -27.05 -3.35
N ASP A 130 -27.73 -25.96 -2.60
CA ASP A 130 -28.64 -24.86 -2.86
C ASP A 130 -27.91 -23.63 -3.41
N GLY A 131 -28.64 -22.85 -4.21
CA GLY A 131 -28.15 -21.63 -4.84
C GLY A 131 -29.00 -20.42 -4.47
N PHE A 132 -28.41 -19.48 -3.73
CA PHE A 132 -29.03 -18.20 -3.40
C PHE A 132 -28.60 -17.15 -4.42
N ILE A 133 -29.54 -16.74 -5.26
CA ILE A 133 -29.28 -15.89 -6.43
C ILE A 133 -29.54 -14.43 -6.07
N TYR A 134 -28.53 -13.59 -6.29
CA TYR A 134 -28.65 -12.14 -6.29
C TYR A 134 -28.47 -11.61 -7.71
N ASN A 135 -29.57 -11.14 -8.29
CA ASN A 135 -29.65 -10.53 -9.62
C ASN A 135 -29.31 -9.04 -9.61
N SER A 136 -29.13 -8.45 -8.43
CA SER A 136 -28.66 -7.09 -8.23
C SER A 136 -28.01 -6.94 -6.86
N ALA A 137 -26.99 -6.09 -6.75
CA ALA A 137 -26.42 -5.72 -5.45
C ALA A 137 -27.45 -5.07 -4.49
N ALA A 138 -28.54 -4.50 -5.03
CA ALA A 138 -29.61 -3.90 -4.22
C ALA A 138 -30.51 -4.93 -3.51
N GLU A 139 -30.43 -6.21 -3.89
CA GLU A 139 -31.17 -7.31 -3.24
C GLU A 139 -30.48 -7.74 -1.94
N MET A 140 -29.18 -7.48 -1.77
CA MET A 140 -28.46 -7.81 -0.54
C MET A 140 -28.58 -6.67 0.48
N VAL A 141 -29.49 -6.81 1.44
CA VAL A 141 -29.84 -5.75 2.40
C VAL A 141 -29.51 -6.16 3.83
N SER A 142 -29.10 -5.19 4.65
CA SER A 142 -28.85 -5.40 6.08
C SER A 142 -30.05 -6.03 6.80
N GLY A 143 -29.79 -7.07 7.59
CA GLY A 143 -30.81 -7.79 8.36
C GLY A 143 -31.44 -8.97 7.62
N GLU A 144 -30.94 -9.28 6.43
CA GLU A 144 -31.19 -10.53 5.73
C GLU A 144 -30.43 -11.70 6.37
N THR A 145 -31.07 -12.87 6.35
CA THR A 145 -30.49 -14.13 6.84
C THR A 145 -30.53 -15.17 5.74
N VAL A 146 -29.39 -15.81 5.49
CA VAL A 146 -29.25 -16.88 4.50
C VAL A 146 -28.67 -18.10 5.20
N ASP A 147 -29.43 -19.20 5.21
CA ASP A 147 -29.02 -20.49 5.75
C ASP A 147 -28.99 -21.54 4.64
N GLY A 148 -27.81 -22.01 4.24
CA GLY A 148 -27.71 -23.08 3.24
C GLY A 148 -28.25 -24.41 3.74
N GLY A 149 -28.21 -24.64 5.05
CA GLY A 149 -28.61 -25.91 5.64
C GLY A 149 -27.53 -26.98 5.49
N SER A 150 -27.81 -28.07 4.79
CA SER A 150 -26.89 -29.22 4.70
C SER A 150 -26.38 -29.46 3.30
N SER A 151 -25.09 -29.74 3.20
CA SER A 151 -24.28 -30.03 2.00
C SER A 151 -23.37 -28.87 1.63
N THR A 152 -23.45 -28.33 0.43
CA THR A 152 -22.53 -27.28 -0.03
C THR A 152 -23.34 -26.28 -0.78
N ASP A 153 -23.41 -25.07 -0.24
CA ASP A 153 -24.37 -24.07 -0.68
C ASP A 153 -23.66 -22.83 -1.20
N THR A 154 -24.29 -22.15 -2.15
CA THR A 154 -23.65 -21.12 -2.98
C THR A 154 -24.43 -19.82 -2.98
N LEU A 155 -23.76 -18.71 -2.64
CA LEU A 155 -24.21 -17.37 -3.03
C LEU A 155 -23.81 -17.11 -4.48
N LEU A 156 -24.80 -16.93 -5.34
CA LEU A 156 -24.63 -16.72 -6.77
C LEU A 156 -24.90 -15.25 -7.13
N LEU A 157 -23.85 -14.51 -7.48
CA LEU A 157 -23.92 -13.09 -7.82
C LEU A 157 -23.91 -12.94 -9.34
N THR A 158 -25.01 -12.49 -9.95
CA THR A 158 -25.21 -12.61 -11.41
C THR A 158 -25.13 -11.27 -12.17
N ALA A 159 -25.22 -10.14 -11.47
CA ALA A 159 -25.15 -8.81 -12.07
C ALA A 159 -23.96 -7.98 -11.56
N SER A 160 -23.57 -6.96 -12.32
CA SER A 160 -22.53 -6.02 -11.90
C SER A 160 -22.97 -5.28 -10.64
N GLY A 161 -22.06 -5.08 -9.69
CA GLY A 161 -22.38 -4.34 -8.48
C GLY A 161 -21.39 -4.58 -7.34
N PHE A 162 -21.66 -3.90 -6.24
CA PHE A 162 -20.93 -4.04 -4.98
C PHE A 162 -21.82 -4.77 -3.96
N TYR A 163 -21.51 -6.03 -3.68
CA TYR A 163 -22.30 -6.90 -2.80
C TYR A 163 -21.71 -6.87 -1.39
N GLN A 164 -22.50 -6.39 -0.43
CA GLN A 164 -22.10 -6.21 0.96
C GLN A 164 -22.40 -7.47 1.80
N VAL A 165 -21.71 -8.57 1.49
CA VAL A 165 -21.85 -9.85 2.22
C VAL A 165 -21.55 -9.67 3.71
N ASN A 166 -20.67 -8.74 4.05
CA ASN A 166 -20.35 -8.34 5.42
C ASN A 166 -21.50 -7.70 6.22
N THR A 167 -22.66 -7.45 5.60
CA THR A 167 -23.85 -6.89 6.28
C THR A 167 -25.00 -7.88 6.45
N VAL A 168 -24.88 -9.08 5.87
CA VAL A 168 -25.90 -10.14 5.96
C VAL A 168 -25.44 -11.26 6.88
N SER A 169 -26.40 -11.96 7.48
CA SER A 169 -26.11 -13.11 8.34
C SER A 169 -26.10 -14.37 7.50
N LEU A 170 -24.96 -15.05 7.42
CA LEU A 170 -24.80 -16.30 6.70
C LEU A 170 -24.60 -17.45 7.67
N THR A 171 -25.30 -18.55 7.45
CA THR A 171 -25.06 -19.84 8.10
C THR A 171 -24.98 -20.94 7.05
N SER A 172 -24.04 -21.87 7.21
CA SER A 172 -23.90 -23.03 6.32
C SER A 172 -23.80 -22.63 4.83
N ILE A 173 -23.01 -21.59 4.53
CA ILE A 173 -22.70 -21.17 3.17
C ILE A 173 -21.21 -21.39 2.95
N GLU A 174 -20.86 -22.22 1.98
CA GLU A 174 -19.47 -22.59 1.71
C GLU A 174 -18.88 -21.86 0.50
N ARG A 175 -19.72 -21.37 -0.41
CA ARG A 175 -19.28 -20.81 -1.69
C ARG A 175 -19.85 -19.42 -1.99
N ILE A 176 -19.00 -18.56 -2.55
CA ILE A 176 -19.42 -17.38 -3.32
C ILE A 176 -19.00 -17.58 -4.78
N GLN A 177 -19.93 -17.33 -5.70
CA GLN A 177 -19.69 -17.40 -7.13
C GLN A 177 -20.14 -16.11 -7.84
N MET A 178 -19.17 -15.38 -8.40
CA MET A 178 -19.39 -14.19 -9.22
C MET A 178 -19.51 -14.60 -10.69
N SER A 179 -20.71 -14.52 -11.25
CA SER A 179 -21.05 -15.14 -12.54
C SER A 179 -21.23 -14.17 -13.71
N ASN A 180 -20.97 -12.87 -13.52
CA ASN A 180 -21.12 -11.88 -14.58
C ASN A 180 -19.88 -11.77 -15.48
N ALA A 181 -19.88 -12.53 -16.58
CA ALA A 181 -18.75 -12.59 -17.51
C ALA A 181 -18.42 -11.29 -18.28
N SER A 182 -19.23 -10.23 -18.19
CA SER A 182 -19.02 -8.97 -18.93
C SER A 182 -18.96 -7.74 -18.03
N GLY A 183 -19.21 -7.91 -16.74
CA GLY A 183 -19.36 -6.82 -15.78
C GLY A 183 -18.34 -6.89 -14.65
N ALA A 184 -18.39 -5.89 -13.79
CA ALA A 184 -17.57 -5.85 -12.58
C ALA A 184 -18.41 -6.26 -11.37
N ILE A 185 -17.93 -7.24 -10.60
CA ILE A 185 -18.49 -7.63 -9.31
C ILE A 185 -17.43 -7.39 -8.24
N THR A 186 -17.81 -6.69 -7.18
CA THR A 186 -16.99 -6.56 -5.97
C THR A 186 -17.78 -7.13 -4.80
N VAL A 187 -17.14 -7.97 -3.98
CA VAL A 187 -17.71 -8.55 -2.75
C VAL A 187 -17.01 -7.97 -1.54
N ALA A 188 -17.75 -7.45 -0.57
CA ALA A 188 -17.22 -7.09 0.75
C ALA A 188 -17.60 -8.17 1.76
N ILE A 189 -16.62 -8.75 2.46
CA ILE A 189 -16.80 -9.88 3.38
C ILE A 189 -15.96 -9.71 4.65
N ASN A 190 -16.48 -10.11 5.81
CA ASN A 190 -15.70 -10.10 7.04
C ASN A 190 -14.88 -11.38 7.21
N ASP A 191 -13.73 -11.30 7.87
CA ASP A 191 -12.87 -12.45 8.23
C ASP A 191 -13.66 -13.55 8.96
N SER A 192 -14.58 -13.18 9.84
CA SER A 192 -15.48 -14.08 10.56
C SER A 192 -16.45 -14.88 9.68
N GLN A 193 -16.63 -14.50 8.41
CA GLN A 193 -17.48 -15.21 7.44
C GLN A 193 -16.66 -16.18 6.56
N LEU A 194 -15.35 -16.21 6.72
CA LEU A 194 -14.41 -17.00 5.92
C LEU A 194 -13.81 -18.16 6.73
N GLY A 195 -13.34 -19.18 6.02
CA GLY A 195 -12.56 -20.27 6.59
C GLY A 195 -13.38 -21.52 6.92
N ALA A 196 -12.76 -22.45 7.66
CA ALA A 196 -13.30 -23.78 7.88
C ALA A 196 -14.65 -23.75 8.62
N GLY A 197 -15.70 -24.28 7.99
CA GLY A 197 -17.07 -24.27 8.53
C GLY A 197 -17.88 -23.02 8.17
N ALA A 198 -17.34 -22.15 7.33
CA ALA A 198 -18.02 -21.02 6.70
C ALA A 198 -17.64 -21.00 5.20
N ILE A 199 -17.44 -19.81 4.61
CA ILE A 199 -17.07 -19.69 3.21
C ILE A 199 -15.63 -20.17 3.00
N THR A 200 -15.48 -21.25 2.25
CA THR A 200 -14.19 -21.89 1.93
C THR A 200 -13.84 -21.78 0.46
N GLN A 201 -14.75 -21.30 -0.40
CA GLN A 201 -14.45 -21.10 -1.81
C GLN A 201 -15.07 -19.82 -2.36
N ILE A 202 -14.26 -19.04 -3.06
CA ILE A 202 -14.69 -17.86 -3.81
C ILE A 202 -14.24 -18.02 -5.25
N SER A 203 -15.14 -17.78 -6.19
CA SER A 203 -14.89 -18.00 -7.62
C SER A 203 -15.38 -16.83 -8.46
N GLY A 204 -14.60 -16.49 -9.48
CA GLY A 204 -14.89 -15.41 -10.41
C GLY A 204 -15.39 -15.91 -11.77
N SER A 205 -15.68 -14.95 -12.64
CA SER A 205 -15.99 -15.17 -14.06
C SER A 205 -14.91 -14.53 -14.94
N ALA A 206 -15.18 -14.37 -16.25
CA ALA A 206 -14.30 -13.62 -17.14
C ALA A 206 -14.46 -12.08 -17.03
N GLY A 207 -15.46 -11.60 -16.26
CA GLY A 207 -15.61 -10.19 -15.92
C GLY A 207 -14.58 -9.75 -14.88
N THR A 208 -14.65 -8.52 -14.39
CA THR A 208 -13.76 -8.03 -13.32
C THR A 208 -14.32 -8.42 -11.95
N ASN A 209 -13.64 -9.28 -11.21
CA ASN A 209 -14.09 -9.80 -9.93
C ASN A 209 -13.10 -9.40 -8.82
N ARG A 210 -13.61 -8.71 -7.81
CA ARG A 210 -12.83 -8.22 -6.65
C ARG A 210 -13.42 -8.74 -5.35
N VAL A 211 -12.55 -9.08 -4.40
CA VAL A 211 -12.96 -9.47 -3.04
C VAL A 211 -12.26 -8.54 -2.06
N ASN A 212 -13.06 -7.84 -1.26
CA ASN A 212 -12.60 -6.97 -0.18
C ASN A 212 -12.84 -7.70 1.14
N VAL A 213 -11.78 -8.14 1.79
CA VAL A 213 -11.82 -8.86 3.06
C VAL A 213 -11.52 -7.90 4.21
N PHE A 214 -12.45 -7.79 5.16
CA PHE A 214 -12.34 -6.91 6.31
C PHE A 214 -12.11 -7.73 7.57
N GLY A 215 -11.11 -7.37 8.37
CA GLY A 215 -10.87 -8.13 9.60
C GLY A 215 -9.82 -7.54 10.50
N THR A 216 -9.58 -8.23 11.61
CA THR A 216 -8.44 -7.97 12.50
C THR A 216 -7.46 -9.15 12.51
N ALA A 217 -7.91 -10.35 12.19
CA ALA A 217 -7.06 -11.52 12.03
C ALA A 217 -7.55 -12.31 10.81
N VAL A 218 -7.16 -11.86 9.63
CA VAL A 218 -7.62 -12.43 8.36
C VAL A 218 -6.81 -13.70 8.07
N ASP A 219 -7.44 -14.87 8.21
CA ASP A 219 -6.87 -16.16 7.85
C ASP A 219 -7.59 -16.72 6.61
N LEU A 220 -6.88 -16.71 5.47
CA LEU A 220 -7.38 -17.22 4.20
C LEU A 220 -6.80 -18.60 3.86
N THR A 221 -6.07 -19.25 4.77
CA THR A 221 -5.41 -20.54 4.50
C THR A 221 -6.38 -21.68 4.15
N ALA A 222 -7.63 -21.57 4.61
CA ALA A 222 -8.71 -22.51 4.32
C ALA A 222 -9.63 -22.04 3.17
N VAL A 223 -9.36 -20.88 2.56
CA VAL A 223 -10.19 -20.29 1.51
C VAL A 223 -9.52 -20.48 0.15
N SER A 224 -10.22 -21.15 -0.76
CA SER A 224 -9.78 -21.32 -2.14
C SER A 224 -10.39 -20.23 -3.02
N PHE A 225 -9.55 -19.35 -3.54
CA PHE A 225 -9.90 -18.45 -4.63
C PHE A 225 -9.61 -19.16 -5.95
N THR A 226 -10.62 -19.28 -6.81
CA THR A 226 -10.54 -20.05 -8.07
C THR A 226 -10.85 -19.19 -9.28
N ASN A 227 -10.37 -19.61 -10.46
CA ASN A 227 -10.29 -18.85 -11.72
C ASN A 227 -11.28 -17.68 -11.86
N GLY A 228 -10.73 -16.52 -12.22
CA GLY A 228 -11.48 -15.30 -12.52
C GLY A 228 -11.48 -14.26 -11.40
N ILE A 229 -10.88 -14.53 -10.25
CA ILE A 229 -10.62 -13.48 -9.25
C ILE A 229 -9.48 -12.61 -9.77
N ASP A 230 -9.74 -11.33 -10.02
CA ASP A 230 -8.74 -10.39 -10.51
C ASP A 230 -7.98 -9.71 -9.37
N LEU A 231 -8.62 -9.55 -8.20
CA LEU A 231 -8.04 -8.87 -7.06
C LEU A 231 -8.66 -9.34 -5.74
N VAL A 232 -7.81 -9.66 -4.78
CA VAL A 232 -8.18 -9.75 -3.36
C VAL A 232 -7.55 -8.55 -2.66
N GLU A 233 -8.40 -7.65 -2.18
CA GLU A 233 -8.02 -6.52 -1.34
C GLU A 233 -8.28 -6.88 0.12
N ILE A 234 -7.27 -6.76 0.97
CA ILE A 234 -7.37 -7.12 2.39
C ILE A 234 -7.25 -5.85 3.21
N GLU A 235 -8.28 -5.55 3.97
CA GLU A 235 -8.35 -4.40 4.87
C GLU A 235 -8.22 -4.86 6.32
N ILE A 236 -7.05 -4.59 6.90
CA ILE A 236 -6.77 -4.85 8.32
C ILE A 236 -7.22 -3.62 9.13
N THR A 237 -8.29 -3.78 9.92
CA THR A 237 -9.05 -2.68 10.56
C THR A 237 -8.62 -2.36 12.00
N ALA A 238 -7.69 -3.13 12.58
CA ALA A 238 -7.04 -2.89 13.88
C ALA A 238 -5.67 -3.59 13.92
N SER A 239 -4.90 -3.48 15.02
CA SER A 239 -3.69 -4.30 15.21
C SER A 239 -4.02 -5.78 14.97
N GLY A 240 -3.34 -6.39 14.01
CA GLY A 240 -3.89 -7.56 13.36
C GLY A 240 -2.89 -8.34 12.52
N SER A 241 -3.32 -9.51 12.06
CA SER A 241 -2.48 -10.41 11.27
C SER A 241 -3.23 -10.95 10.06
N TYR A 242 -2.54 -11.02 8.93
CA TYR A 242 -2.92 -11.80 7.79
C TYR A 242 -2.12 -13.09 7.72
N LEU A 243 -2.79 -14.17 7.30
CA LEU A 243 -2.15 -15.41 6.87
C LEU A 243 -2.90 -15.96 5.65
N GLY A 244 -2.22 -16.10 4.51
CA GLY A 244 -2.82 -16.62 3.28
C GLY A 244 -1.81 -17.37 2.40
N SER A 245 -2.29 -17.88 1.27
CA SER A 245 -1.51 -18.71 0.34
C SER A 245 -1.92 -18.52 -1.13
N PHE A 246 -2.30 -17.30 -1.52
CA PHE A 246 -2.88 -16.98 -2.82
C PHE A 246 -1.88 -16.29 -3.79
N PHE A 247 -2.39 -15.74 -4.90
CA PHE A 247 -1.67 -15.06 -5.97
C PHE A 247 -2.15 -13.61 -6.13
N GLY A 248 -1.26 -12.63 -5.95
CA GLY A 248 -1.51 -11.25 -6.37
C GLY A 248 -2.44 -10.47 -5.45
N GLU A 249 -2.19 -10.58 -4.15
CA GLU A 249 -2.88 -9.85 -3.11
C GLU A 249 -2.57 -8.34 -3.16
N ARG A 250 -3.56 -7.51 -2.81
CA ARG A 250 -3.30 -6.13 -2.37
C ARG A 250 -3.68 -5.99 -0.91
N PHE A 251 -2.70 -5.82 -0.05
CA PHE A 251 -2.90 -5.54 1.35
C PHE A 251 -3.05 -4.03 1.53
N ASN A 252 -4.19 -3.58 2.05
CA ASN A 252 -4.46 -2.19 2.32
C ASN A 252 -4.54 -1.96 3.83
N GLN A 253 -3.60 -1.18 4.37
CA GLN A 253 -3.58 -0.84 5.79
C GLN A 253 -4.35 0.46 6.03
N ILE A 254 -5.51 0.35 6.69
CA ILE A 254 -6.43 1.48 6.95
C ILE A 254 -6.40 1.92 8.43
N SER A 255 -5.76 1.17 9.33
CA SER A 255 -5.70 1.49 10.76
C SER A 255 -4.27 1.54 11.31
N ALA A 256 -3.98 2.55 12.14
CA ALA A 256 -2.73 2.70 12.87
C ALA A 256 -2.54 1.57 13.89
N GLY A 257 -1.73 0.56 13.58
CA GLY A 257 -1.40 -0.53 14.49
C GLY A 257 -0.49 -1.58 13.85
N ILE A 258 0.16 -2.38 14.70
CA ILE A 258 1.08 -3.45 14.23
C ILE A 258 0.31 -4.42 13.31
N ALA A 259 0.78 -4.55 12.07
CA ALA A 259 0.27 -5.45 11.06
C ALA A 259 1.28 -6.57 10.75
N ASN A 260 0.78 -7.78 10.58
CA ASN A 260 1.55 -8.88 10.01
C ASN A 260 0.98 -9.21 8.62
N MET A 261 1.60 -8.69 7.57
CA MET A 261 1.21 -8.82 6.18
C MET A 261 2.14 -9.83 5.50
N ILE A 262 1.70 -11.08 5.40
CA ILE A 262 2.47 -12.18 4.81
C ILE A 262 1.82 -12.55 3.48
N GLY A 263 2.40 -12.05 2.39
CA GLY A 263 2.16 -12.52 1.03
C GLY A 263 2.62 -13.95 0.82
N SER A 264 2.29 -14.50 -0.35
CA SER A 264 2.51 -15.92 -0.64
C SER A 264 3.06 -16.18 -2.03
N GLY A 265 2.28 -16.70 -2.99
CA GLY A 265 2.74 -16.76 -4.38
C GLY A 265 2.26 -15.52 -5.14
N GLY A 266 2.75 -15.30 -6.36
CA GLY A 266 2.32 -14.18 -7.20
C GLY A 266 2.84 -12.82 -6.75
N ASP A 267 2.58 -11.80 -7.57
CA ASP A 267 3.11 -10.46 -7.34
C ASP A 267 2.21 -9.68 -6.35
N ASP A 268 2.57 -9.67 -5.07
CA ASP A 268 1.80 -9.03 -4.00
C ASP A 268 2.11 -7.53 -3.87
N VAL A 269 1.12 -6.75 -3.40
CA VAL A 269 1.27 -5.32 -3.12
C VAL A 269 0.87 -4.99 -1.69
N PHE A 270 1.81 -4.44 -0.93
CA PHE A 270 1.64 -3.94 0.43
C PHE A 270 1.46 -2.42 0.38
N LEU A 271 0.21 -1.95 0.45
CA LEU A 271 -0.16 -0.55 0.33
C LEU A 271 -0.13 0.15 1.69
N TYR A 272 0.74 1.14 1.81
CA TYR A 272 0.83 2.05 2.95
C TYR A 272 0.21 3.41 2.59
N GLN A 273 -0.81 3.81 3.37
CA GLN A 273 -1.46 5.13 3.28
C GLN A 273 -1.25 6.02 4.51
N LEU A 274 -0.69 5.45 5.57
CA LEU A 274 -0.32 6.10 6.83
C LEU A 274 1.11 5.66 7.17
N ASP A 275 1.86 6.51 7.88
CA ASP A 275 3.18 6.14 8.41
C ASP A 275 3.03 5.41 9.74
N ASP A 276 2.77 4.10 9.67
CA ASP A 276 2.54 3.24 10.83
C ASP A 276 3.30 1.91 10.77
N ALA A 277 4.34 1.83 9.92
CA ALA A 277 5.13 0.61 9.70
C ALA A 277 5.93 0.12 10.94
N ALA A 278 5.90 0.85 12.05
CA ALA A 278 6.65 0.51 13.25
C ALA A 278 6.12 -0.77 13.92
N GLY A 279 6.93 -1.83 13.90
CA GLY A 279 6.59 -3.15 14.44
C GLY A 279 5.90 -4.06 13.43
N ASP A 280 5.62 -3.57 12.23
CA ASP A 280 4.98 -4.34 11.17
C ASP A 280 5.89 -5.46 10.68
N THR A 281 5.27 -6.51 10.16
CA THR A 281 5.94 -7.62 9.53
C THR A 281 5.41 -7.75 8.11
N ILE A 282 6.29 -7.61 7.12
CA ILE A 282 5.98 -7.62 5.68
C ILE A 282 6.82 -8.72 5.06
N PHE A 283 6.17 -9.75 4.52
CA PHE A 283 6.84 -10.80 3.76
C PHE A 283 6.14 -10.98 2.43
N GLY A 284 6.80 -10.70 1.30
CA GLY A 284 6.17 -10.83 -0.02
C GLY A 284 5.94 -12.28 -0.42
N GLY A 285 6.96 -13.13 -0.27
CA GLY A 285 6.82 -14.57 -0.49
C GLY A 285 7.65 -15.04 -1.67
N ASP A 286 7.03 -15.74 -2.61
CA ASP A 286 7.58 -16.12 -3.91
C ASP A 286 7.07 -15.12 -4.97
N ASP A 287 7.79 -14.94 -6.09
CA ASP A 287 7.50 -14.01 -7.20
C ASP A 287 7.94 -12.54 -6.92
N THR A 288 7.32 -11.51 -7.54
CA THR A 288 7.79 -10.11 -7.46
C THR A 288 6.85 -9.25 -6.63
N ASP A 289 7.29 -8.90 -5.43
CA ASP A 289 6.44 -8.21 -4.46
C ASP A 289 6.78 -6.73 -4.33
N THR A 290 5.76 -5.93 -4.01
CA THR A 290 5.86 -4.47 -3.98
C THR A 290 5.34 -3.89 -2.67
N ILE A 291 6.17 -3.14 -1.95
CA ILE A 291 5.67 -2.14 -0.99
C ILE A 291 5.32 -0.88 -1.78
N LEU A 292 4.06 -0.45 -1.70
CA LEU A 292 3.53 0.73 -2.37
C LEU A 292 3.19 1.80 -1.34
N MET A 293 3.87 2.94 -1.40
CA MET A 293 3.49 4.12 -0.62
C MET A 293 2.55 5.02 -1.44
N SER A 294 1.44 5.43 -0.82
CA SER A 294 0.40 6.24 -1.45
C SER A 294 -0.22 7.23 -0.44
N SER A 295 -0.44 8.48 -0.81
CA SER A 295 -0.83 9.58 0.10
C SER A 295 0.15 9.93 1.25
N LEU A 296 1.45 9.60 1.16
CA LEU A 296 2.47 9.83 2.19
C LEU A 296 3.63 10.73 1.75
N ALA A 297 3.92 11.77 2.55
CA ALA A 297 5.15 12.57 2.37
C ALA A 297 6.41 11.82 2.86
N LEU A 298 6.26 10.96 3.87
CA LEU A 298 7.32 10.09 4.40
C LEU A 298 6.70 8.76 4.80
N LEU A 299 7.34 7.65 4.43
CA LEU A 299 7.10 6.32 4.98
C LEU A 299 8.36 5.84 5.71
N ASP A 300 8.31 5.71 7.04
CA ASP A 300 9.42 5.24 7.86
C ASP A 300 9.32 3.74 8.14
N LEU A 301 10.00 2.94 7.32
CA LEU A 301 10.02 1.49 7.45
C LEU A 301 11.03 1.00 8.48
N THR A 302 11.81 1.86 9.16
CA THR A 302 12.93 1.41 10.02
C THR A 302 12.52 0.52 11.18
N GLY A 303 11.24 0.56 11.59
CA GLY A 303 10.65 -0.30 12.60
C GLY A 303 10.03 -1.60 12.09
N ALA A 304 9.95 -1.81 10.77
CA ALA A 304 9.33 -2.97 10.14
C ALA A 304 10.29 -4.15 9.98
N SER A 305 9.77 -5.37 10.01
CA SER A 305 10.47 -6.57 9.54
C SER A 305 10.07 -6.84 8.10
N ILE A 306 11.00 -6.66 7.15
CA ILE A 306 10.75 -6.86 5.71
C ILE A 306 11.52 -8.08 5.23
N GLY A 307 10.89 -8.95 4.45
CA GLY A 307 11.57 -10.05 3.77
C GLY A 307 10.90 -10.41 2.46
N ASN A 308 11.67 -10.88 1.48
CA ASN A 308 11.18 -11.26 0.14
C ASN A 308 10.26 -10.19 -0.46
N VAL A 309 10.71 -8.93 -0.50
CA VAL A 309 10.03 -7.86 -1.22
C VAL A 309 11.04 -7.22 -2.15
N GLU A 310 10.76 -7.23 -3.44
CA GLU A 310 11.69 -6.82 -4.48
C GLU A 310 11.56 -5.33 -4.82
N ILE A 311 10.38 -4.75 -4.61
CA ILE A 311 10.06 -3.40 -5.09
C ILE A 311 9.59 -2.52 -3.94
N LEU A 312 10.16 -1.32 -3.84
CA LEU A 312 9.56 -0.22 -3.11
C LEU A 312 9.13 0.85 -4.13
N GLN A 313 7.84 1.16 -4.16
CA GLN A 313 7.22 2.02 -5.17
C GLN A 313 6.55 3.24 -4.53
N PHE A 314 6.87 4.40 -5.09
CA PHE A 314 6.29 5.69 -4.78
C PHE A 314 5.09 5.96 -5.72
N ASP A 315 3.96 6.47 -5.20
CA ASP A 315 2.77 6.83 -6.00
C ASP A 315 2.17 8.18 -5.58
N GLU A 316 3.01 9.07 -5.04
CA GLU A 316 2.56 10.39 -4.59
C GLU A 316 2.36 11.39 -5.72
N ALA A 317 1.33 12.22 -5.57
CA ALA A 317 1.16 13.42 -6.38
C ALA A 317 2.13 14.56 -5.98
N GLY A 318 2.88 14.41 -4.89
CA GLY A 318 3.81 15.39 -4.34
C GLY A 318 5.21 14.81 -4.08
N ALA A 319 6.07 15.58 -3.41
CA ALA A 319 7.37 15.09 -3.01
C ALA A 319 7.23 14.01 -1.91
N SER A 320 8.01 12.94 -2.01
CA SER A 320 7.81 11.75 -1.19
C SER A 320 9.11 11.09 -0.80
N GLU A 321 9.20 10.61 0.44
CA GLU A 321 10.40 10.01 1.00
C GLU A 321 10.11 8.63 1.60
N ALA A 322 11.03 7.69 1.42
CA ALA A 322 10.99 6.40 2.11
C ALA A 322 12.26 6.22 2.93
N ARG A 323 12.12 5.76 4.18
CA ARG A 323 13.25 5.52 5.08
C ARG A 323 13.38 4.05 5.42
N LEU A 324 14.59 3.52 5.28
CA LEU A 324 14.96 2.14 5.55
C LEU A 324 16.21 2.08 6.44
N LEU A 325 16.36 0.97 7.16
CA LEU A 325 17.65 0.54 7.68
C LEU A 325 18.43 -0.17 6.59
N ALA A 326 19.76 -0.05 6.61
CA ALA A 326 20.65 -0.80 5.73
C ALA A 326 20.40 -2.32 5.79
N SER A 327 20.00 -2.85 6.95
CA SER A 327 19.66 -4.26 7.14
C SER A 327 18.36 -4.71 6.44
N GLN A 328 17.54 -3.78 5.97
CA GLN A 328 16.29 -4.05 5.25
C GLN A 328 16.46 -3.99 3.74
N LEU A 329 17.60 -3.50 3.24
CA LEU A 329 17.92 -3.48 1.81
C LEU A 329 17.98 -4.88 1.16
N PRO A 330 18.52 -5.94 1.82
CA PRO A 330 18.53 -7.27 1.23
C PRO A 330 17.11 -7.78 0.96
N GLY A 331 16.81 -8.07 -0.30
CA GLY A 331 15.47 -8.47 -0.78
C GLY A 331 14.99 -7.53 -1.87
N PHE A 332 15.17 -6.21 -1.66
CA PHE A 332 14.86 -5.24 -2.69
C PHE A 332 15.79 -5.37 -3.89
N THR A 333 15.27 -5.05 -5.06
CA THR A 333 16.01 -4.95 -6.32
C THR A 333 15.72 -3.63 -7.03
N THR A 334 14.53 -3.06 -6.81
CA THR A 334 14.05 -1.88 -7.53
C THR A 334 13.40 -0.87 -6.59
N PHE A 335 13.78 0.40 -6.74
CA PHE A 335 13.07 1.54 -6.18
C PHE A 335 12.37 2.27 -7.34
N ARG A 336 11.04 2.28 -7.37
CA ARG A 336 10.24 2.89 -8.44
C ARG A 336 9.73 4.26 -8.03
N GLY A 337 10.34 5.31 -8.56
CA GLY A 337 9.93 6.69 -8.32
C GLY A 337 8.75 7.13 -9.19
N THR A 338 8.50 8.43 -9.16
CA THR A 338 7.45 9.17 -9.84
C THR A 338 8.06 10.30 -10.66
N VAL A 339 7.21 11.13 -11.26
CA VAL A 339 7.67 12.39 -11.89
C VAL A 339 7.92 13.52 -10.89
N ASN A 340 7.55 13.31 -9.63
CA ASN A 340 7.76 14.25 -8.54
C ASN A 340 9.10 13.97 -7.86
N LYS A 341 9.45 14.80 -6.86
CA LYS A 341 10.70 14.62 -6.13
C LYS A 341 10.59 13.45 -5.17
N ASP A 342 11.40 12.44 -5.38
CA ASP A 342 11.45 11.27 -4.53
C ASP A 342 12.77 11.21 -3.75
N GLY A 343 12.69 10.69 -2.53
CA GLY A 343 13.82 10.55 -1.63
C GLY A 343 13.91 9.17 -1.03
N LEU A 344 15.12 8.61 -1.02
CA LEU A 344 15.42 7.38 -0.30
C LEU A 344 16.39 7.69 0.83
N LEU A 345 15.99 7.41 2.06
CA LEU A 345 16.82 7.57 3.26
C LEU A 345 17.24 6.18 3.76
N VAL A 346 18.54 5.94 3.85
CA VAL A 346 19.10 4.67 4.32
C VAL A 346 19.99 4.93 5.53
N ASP A 347 19.65 4.34 6.67
CA ASP A 347 20.45 4.46 7.89
C ASP A 347 21.15 3.14 8.25
N ILE A 348 22.45 3.21 8.53
CA ILE A 348 23.21 2.07 9.06
C ILE A 348 23.07 2.06 10.58
N ALA A 349 22.23 1.19 11.15
CA ALA A 349 22.11 1.05 12.59
C ALA A 349 23.31 0.30 13.23
N GLY A 350 23.70 0.67 14.45
CA GLY A 350 24.70 -0.05 15.24
C GLY A 350 26.10 0.60 15.24
N THR A 351 27.16 -0.22 15.29
CA THR A 351 28.58 0.22 15.39
C THR A 351 29.45 -0.34 14.25
N GLY A 352 28.81 -0.71 13.14
CA GLY A 352 29.41 -1.25 11.93
C GLY A 352 28.33 -1.49 10.87
N GLY A 353 28.71 -2.06 9.74
CA GLY A 353 27.82 -2.30 8.60
C GLY A 353 28.28 -1.54 7.36
N ASP A 354 27.94 -2.08 6.21
CA ASP A 354 28.25 -1.50 4.89
C ASP A 354 26.95 -1.38 4.11
N VAL A 355 26.90 -0.42 3.20
CA VAL A 355 25.80 -0.22 2.26
C VAL A 355 26.36 -0.23 0.85
N ASP A 356 25.76 -1.01 -0.05
CA ASP A 356 26.08 -0.99 -1.47
C ASP A 356 24.81 -0.82 -2.28
N LEU A 357 24.56 0.41 -2.75
CA LEU A 357 23.40 0.74 -3.57
C LEU A 357 23.66 0.58 -5.07
N SER A 358 24.88 0.24 -5.49
CA SER A 358 25.27 0.22 -6.90
C SER A 358 24.57 -0.87 -7.73
N GLY A 359 24.02 -1.89 -7.06
CA GLY A 359 23.29 -3.00 -7.67
C GLY A 359 21.79 -2.80 -7.81
N PHE A 360 21.21 -1.72 -7.27
CA PHE A 360 19.77 -1.48 -7.29
C PHE A 360 19.33 -0.72 -8.54
N THR A 361 18.09 -0.98 -8.97
CA THR A 361 17.46 -0.24 -10.07
C THR A 361 16.64 0.92 -9.52
N PHE A 362 16.94 2.14 -9.95
CA PHE A 362 16.15 3.34 -9.64
C PHE A 362 15.32 3.69 -10.87
N ASP A 363 14.12 3.10 -10.97
CA ASP A 363 13.23 3.23 -12.14
C ASP A 363 12.34 4.47 -12.01
N SER A 364 12.23 5.25 -13.09
CA SER A 364 11.51 6.53 -13.13
C SER A 364 12.06 7.63 -12.20
N TRP A 365 13.30 7.52 -11.73
CA TRP A 365 13.97 8.59 -10.98
C TRP A 365 14.56 9.65 -11.92
N THR A 366 14.45 10.92 -11.55
CA THR A 366 14.93 12.09 -12.28
C THR A 366 16.24 12.62 -11.67
N ALA A 367 17.33 12.51 -12.43
CA ALA A 367 18.62 13.05 -12.04
C ALA A 367 18.57 14.57 -11.82
N GLY A 368 19.02 15.04 -10.66
CA GLY A 368 18.98 16.47 -10.30
C GLY A 368 17.81 16.87 -9.40
N ASP A 369 16.76 16.05 -9.34
CA ASP A 369 15.57 16.33 -8.53
C ASP A 369 15.38 15.35 -7.39
N ASP A 370 15.62 14.06 -7.64
CA ASP A 370 15.54 13.01 -6.63
C ASP A 370 16.86 12.82 -5.90
N LEU A 371 16.77 12.43 -4.62
CA LEU A 371 17.92 12.37 -3.72
C LEU A 371 17.95 11.07 -2.92
N ILE A 372 19.07 10.37 -2.99
CA ILE A 372 19.35 9.26 -2.07
C ILE A 372 20.24 9.80 -0.95
N THR A 373 19.84 9.61 0.30
CA THR A 373 20.68 9.91 1.48
C THR A 373 21.06 8.63 2.17
N VAL A 374 22.36 8.42 2.40
CA VAL A 374 22.86 7.32 3.23
C VAL A 374 23.59 7.90 4.44
N THR A 375 23.16 7.47 5.63
CA THR A 375 23.76 7.86 6.91
C THR A 375 24.44 6.65 7.55
N GLY A 376 25.75 6.73 7.72
CA GLY A 376 26.54 5.77 8.49
C GLY A 376 26.40 5.96 10.00
N ASN A 377 27.22 5.24 10.75
CA ASN A 377 27.22 5.22 12.22
C ASN A 377 28.59 5.55 12.80
N ASP A 378 28.84 5.13 14.04
CA ASP A 378 30.12 5.42 14.71
C ASP A 378 31.25 4.43 14.32
N GLY A 379 30.92 3.40 13.54
CA GLY A 379 31.86 2.40 13.05
C GLY A 379 32.39 2.75 11.67
N ALA A 380 33.52 2.14 11.29
CA ALA A 380 34.04 2.25 9.93
C ALA A 380 33.04 1.62 8.93
N ASN A 381 32.42 2.45 8.10
CA ASN A 381 31.43 2.05 7.10
C ASN A 381 32.00 2.14 5.69
N THR A 382 31.68 1.15 4.84
CA THR A 382 31.81 1.25 3.39
C THR A 382 30.44 1.58 2.81
N ILE A 383 30.32 2.75 2.17
CA ILE A 383 29.08 3.23 1.56
C ILE A 383 29.34 3.43 0.07
N ASN A 384 28.77 2.55 -0.76
CA ASN A 384 28.70 2.74 -2.21
C ASN A 384 27.32 3.30 -2.58
N GLY A 385 27.33 4.50 -3.15
CA GLY A 385 26.17 5.17 -3.73
C GLY A 385 25.73 4.58 -5.06
N THR A 386 24.91 5.33 -5.77
CA THR A 386 24.19 4.95 -6.98
C THR A 386 24.82 5.60 -8.21
N ALA A 387 24.11 5.64 -9.35
CA ALA A 387 24.49 6.49 -10.49
C ALA A 387 23.70 7.82 -10.52
N MET A 388 22.89 8.05 -9.47
CA MET A 388 22.04 9.22 -9.26
C MET A 388 22.73 10.17 -8.27
N ILE A 389 22.08 11.27 -7.89
CA ILE A 389 22.65 12.15 -6.87
C ILE A 389 22.51 11.51 -5.50
N ASP A 390 23.65 11.25 -4.86
CA ASP A 390 23.70 10.75 -3.50
C ASP A 390 24.17 11.82 -2.52
N ARG A 391 23.64 11.77 -1.30
CA ARG A 391 24.16 12.46 -0.12
C ARG A 391 24.66 11.42 0.88
N LEU A 392 25.97 11.35 1.03
CA LEU A 392 26.65 10.34 1.85
C LEU A 392 27.21 10.98 3.12
N ILE A 393 26.81 10.46 4.28
CA ILE A 393 27.29 10.85 5.60
C ILE A 393 27.95 9.61 6.21
N GLY A 394 29.27 9.67 6.49
CA GLY A 394 29.99 8.54 7.08
C GLY A 394 29.66 8.31 8.56
N GLY A 395 29.51 9.41 9.32
CA GLY A 395 29.39 9.34 10.77
C GLY A 395 30.78 9.40 11.43
N LEU A 396 30.96 8.75 12.58
CA LEU A 396 32.29 8.63 13.18
C LEU A 396 32.97 7.37 12.63
N GLY A 397 34.30 7.34 12.65
CA GLY A 397 35.04 6.16 12.23
C GLY A 397 35.69 6.35 10.87
N VAL A 398 36.48 5.37 10.44
CA VAL A 398 37.28 5.49 9.21
C VAL A 398 36.45 4.96 8.04
N ASP A 399 35.72 5.87 7.40
CA ASP A 399 34.74 5.49 6.39
C ASP A 399 35.28 5.49 4.97
N GLN A 400 34.63 4.73 4.09
CA GLN A 400 34.87 4.71 2.67
C GLN A 400 33.59 5.06 1.93
N LEU A 401 33.52 6.28 1.40
CA LEU A 401 32.35 6.83 0.73
C LEU A 401 32.62 6.93 -0.77
N TYR A 402 31.80 6.25 -1.58
CA TYR A 402 31.90 6.20 -3.03
C TYR A 402 30.59 6.72 -3.64
N GLY A 403 30.62 7.87 -4.33
CA GLY A 403 29.46 8.43 -5.03
C GLY A 403 29.13 7.71 -6.34
N ASN A 404 30.13 7.07 -6.96
CA ASN A 404 30.04 6.37 -8.24
C ASN A 404 29.72 7.29 -9.43
N GLY A 405 28.46 7.63 -9.69
CA GLY A 405 28.10 8.57 -10.76
C GLY A 405 26.94 9.43 -10.30
N GLY A 406 26.83 10.64 -10.84
CA GLY A 406 25.90 11.62 -10.26
C GLY A 406 26.68 12.86 -9.83
N ALA A 407 26.00 13.82 -9.21
CA ALA A 407 26.64 15.01 -8.66
C ALA A 407 26.53 14.93 -7.13
N ASP A 408 27.45 14.20 -6.53
CA ASP A 408 27.28 13.66 -5.19
C ASP A 408 27.73 14.63 -4.10
N ILE A 409 27.21 14.41 -2.91
CA ILE A 409 27.44 15.25 -1.74
C ILE A 409 27.96 14.40 -0.59
N PHE A 410 29.21 14.58 -0.24
CA PHE A 410 29.80 14.03 0.99
C PHE A 410 29.65 15.04 2.11
N VAL A 411 28.90 14.70 3.15
CA VAL A 411 28.68 15.60 4.29
C VAL A 411 29.61 15.20 5.43
N ILE A 412 30.33 16.18 5.97
CA ILE A 412 31.21 16.00 7.13
C ILE A 412 30.76 16.95 8.22
N ALA A 413 30.18 16.43 9.29
CA ALA A 413 29.84 17.21 10.47
C ALA A 413 31.00 17.29 11.48
N SER A 414 30.84 18.15 12.49
CA SER A 414 31.90 18.43 13.45
C SER A 414 32.32 17.17 14.22
N GLY A 415 33.60 16.79 14.12
CA GLY A 415 34.15 15.65 14.85
C GLY A 415 33.88 14.28 14.23
N GLU A 416 33.29 14.25 13.03
CA GLU A 416 33.14 13.05 12.18
C GLU A 416 34.41 12.72 11.39
N ASP A 417 35.38 13.64 11.34
CA ASP A 417 36.60 13.50 10.55
C ASP A 417 37.61 12.52 11.18
N ALA A 418 37.55 11.25 10.78
CA ALA A 418 38.57 10.29 11.16
C ALA A 418 39.81 10.38 10.27
N SER A 419 40.98 10.02 10.82
CA SER A 419 42.17 9.91 9.98
C SER A 419 41.99 8.77 8.97
N SER A 420 42.19 9.07 7.68
CA SER A 420 42.21 8.09 6.57
C SER A 420 40.86 7.64 6.03
N GLU A 421 39.85 8.51 6.09
CA GLU A 421 38.62 8.34 5.30
C GLU A 421 38.89 8.33 3.80
N THR A 422 37.94 7.79 3.04
CA THR A 422 37.94 7.86 1.57
C THR A 422 36.70 8.59 1.09
N TYR A 423 36.90 9.58 0.23
CA TYR A 423 35.86 10.30 -0.50
C TYR A 423 36.15 10.15 -2.00
N ASN A 424 35.34 9.37 -2.69
CA ASN A 424 35.49 9.14 -4.12
C ASN A 424 34.19 9.52 -4.84
N GLY A 425 34.14 10.70 -5.46
CA GLY A 425 32.95 11.17 -6.17
C GLY A 425 32.63 10.37 -7.43
N GLY A 426 33.66 9.83 -8.08
CA GLY A 426 33.48 9.07 -9.31
C GLY A 426 33.17 9.99 -10.50
N GLY A 427 31.95 9.95 -11.02
CA GLY A 427 31.56 10.61 -12.26
C GLY A 427 30.48 11.65 -12.10
N GLY A 428 30.84 12.92 -12.10
CA GLY A 428 29.94 14.04 -12.27
C GLY A 428 30.53 15.29 -11.65
N LEU A 429 29.77 16.00 -10.80
CA LEU A 429 30.27 17.20 -10.13
C LEU A 429 30.10 17.06 -8.62
N ASP A 430 31.14 16.55 -8.00
CA ASP A 430 31.04 16.02 -6.65
C ASP A 430 31.53 17.04 -5.61
N THR A 431 30.87 17.05 -4.45
CA THR A 431 31.03 18.08 -3.44
C THR A 431 31.29 17.48 -2.07
N ILE A 432 32.35 17.91 -1.40
CA ILE A 432 32.48 17.76 0.05
C ILE A 432 31.85 18.98 0.71
N GLN A 433 30.81 18.76 1.51
CA GLN A 433 30.13 19.77 2.33
C GLN A 433 30.56 19.67 3.78
N VAL A 434 31.00 20.80 4.33
CA VAL A 434 31.38 20.93 5.74
C VAL A 434 30.35 21.76 6.47
N THR A 435 29.69 21.17 7.47
CA THR A 435 28.51 21.78 8.13
C THR A 435 28.84 22.58 9.39
N GLY A 436 30.03 22.42 9.98
CA GLY A 436 30.52 23.21 11.12
C GLY A 436 31.60 22.50 11.94
N GLY A 437 32.30 23.21 12.83
CA GLY A 437 33.24 22.63 13.79
C GLY A 437 34.66 23.21 13.79
N LEU A 438 35.47 22.78 14.78
CA LEU A 438 36.93 23.01 14.78
C LEU A 438 37.56 22.20 13.64
N ILE A 439 38.73 22.66 13.17
CA ILE A 439 39.56 22.12 12.07
C ILE A 439 39.21 20.68 11.66
N GLN A 440 38.54 20.51 10.51
CA GLN A 440 38.31 19.20 9.89
C GLN A 440 39.58 18.76 9.13
N PHE A 441 40.09 17.55 9.40
CA PHE A 441 41.37 17.02 8.94
C PHE A 441 41.25 16.15 7.67
N LEU A 442 40.87 16.77 6.54
CA LEU A 442 41.01 16.15 5.20
C LEU A 442 42.47 15.88 4.79
N GLN A 443 43.44 16.25 5.62
CA GLN A 443 44.86 16.04 5.33
C GLN A 443 45.23 14.56 5.18
N ASN A 444 44.54 13.67 5.90
CA ASN A 444 44.88 12.24 5.92
C ASN A 444 43.89 11.38 5.15
N SER A 445 42.80 11.98 4.66
CA SER A 445 41.79 11.32 3.85
C SER A 445 42.29 11.12 2.41
N THR A 446 41.73 10.13 1.72
CA THR A 446 41.90 9.91 0.29
C THR A 446 40.76 10.61 -0.42
N ILE A 447 41.07 11.63 -1.23
CA ILE A 447 40.06 12.36 -2.02
C ILE A 447 40.36 12.15 -3.50
N THR A 448 39.41 11.57 -4.23
CA THR A 448 39.52 11.32 -5.67
C THR A 448 38.22 11.72 -6.36
N SER A 449 38.34 12.32 -7.55
CA SER A 449 37.17 12.76 -8.34
C SER A 449 36.15 13.57 -7.51
N VAL A 450 36.65 14.50 -6.70
CA VAL A 450 35.80 15.50 -6.03
C VAL A 450 36.25 16.87 -6.48
N GLU A 451 35.35 17.63 -7.08
CA GLU A 451 35.67 18.90 -7.74
C GLU A 451 35.40 20.11 -6.86
N ARG A 452 34.52 19.96 -5.85
CA ARG A 452 34.06 21.07 -5.01
C ARG A 452 34.25 20.80 -3.52
N LEU A 453 34.73 21.81 -2.82
CA LEU A 453 34.67 21.91 -1.36
C LEU A 453 33.74 23.08 -0.98
N GLU A 454 32.72 22.80 -0.18
CA GLU A 454 31.71 23.77 0.22
C GLU A 454 31.62 23.89 1.75
N PHE A 455 31.61 25.13 2.22
CA PHE A 455 31.47 25.50 3.62
C PHE A 455 30.04 25.99 3.84
N LEU A 456 29.23 25.22 4.57
CA LEU A 456 27.85 25.60 4.87
C LEU A 456 27.74 26.52 6.09
N SER A 457 28.75 26.51 6.96
CA SER A 457 28.89 27.44 8.08
C SER A 457 30.37 27.81 8.29
N ALA A 458 30.63 28.86 9.09
CA ALA A 458 31.98 29.31 9.39
C ALA A 458 32.79 28.16 10.02
N SER A 459 33.73 27.63 9.24
CA SER A 459 34.48 26.43 9.57
C SER A 459 35.95 26.57 9.18
N ASP A 460 36.78 25.78 9.84
CA ASP A 460 38.19 25.62 9.48
C ASP A 460 38.36 24.26 8.80
N VAL A 461 38.93 24.24 7.60
CA VAL A 461 39.26 22.98 6.90
C VAL A 461 40.74 22.92 6.67
N SER A 462 41.30 21.74 6.88
CA SER A 462 42.69 21.48 6.57
C SER A 462 42.88 20.36 5.56
N ILE A 463 43.63 20.64 4.50
CA ILE A 463 43.77 19.76 3.34
C ILE A 463 45.22 19.72 2.82
N ARG A 464 45.60 18.62 2.16
CA ARG A 464 46.88 18.53 1.44
C ARG A 464 46.75 19.09 0.03
N SER A 465 47.82 19.72 -0.49
CA SER A 465 47.80 20.29 -1.85
C SER A 465 47.58 19.25 -2.95
N GLN A 466 47.84 17.97 -2.69
CA GLN A 466 47.57 16.87 -3.63
C GLN A 466 46.06 16.66 -3.90
N HIS A 467 45.17 17.29 -3.13
CA HIS A 467 43.72 17.18 -3.30
C HIS A 467 43.09 18.45 -3.89
N ILE A 468 43.82 19.57 -3.99
CA ILE A 468 43.28 20.88 -4.39
C ILE A 468 44.19 21.63 -5.37
N GLY A 469 43.59 22.32 -6.34
CA GLY A 469 44.29 23.13 -7.33
C GLY A 469 44.97 22.29 -8.40
N ALA A 470 46.08 22.76 -8.97
CA ALA A 470 46.72 22.09 -10.11
C ALA A 470 47.19 20.65 -9.79
N ASN A 471 47.32 20.32 -8.50
CA ASN A 471 47.83 19.05 -8.01
C ASN A 471 46.75 18.09 -7.51
N GLY A 472 45.45 18.45 -7.57
CA GLY A 472 44.36 17.61 -7.08
C GLY A 472 43.03 17.82 -7.82
N SER A 473 41.99 17.10 -7.40
CA SER A 473 40.69 17.13 -8.08
C SER A 473 39.86 18.37 -7.73
N ILE A 474 40.02 18.94 -6.54
CA ILE A 474 39.21 20.08 -6.09
C ILE A 474 39.63 21.35 -6.84
N GLN A 475 38.72 21.90 -7.63
CA GLN A 475 38.91 23.13 -8.41
C GLN A 475 37.98 24.26 -7.97
N GLN A 476 36.98 23.99 -7.11
CA GLN A 476 36.03 24.98 -6.62
C GLN A 476 35.98 24.96 -5.09
N VAL A 477 36.09 26.14 -4.48
CA VAL A 477 35.87 26.34 -3.05
C VAL A 477 34.77 27.37 -2.85
N MET A 478 33.71 26.96 -2.15
CA MET A 478 32.54 27.79 -1.87
C MET A 478 32.52 28.14 -0.39
N GLY A 479 32.63 29.42 -0.06
CA GLY A 479 32.58 29.90 1.32
C GLY A 479 31.16 29.99 1.88
N SER A 480 31.05 30.00 3.20
CA SER A 480 29.79 30.20 3.92
C SER A 480 29.34 31.66 3.92
N GLY A 481 30.23 32.58 3.52
CA GLY A 481 30.09 34.03 3.70
C GLY A 481 30.50 34.53 5.10
N GLY A 482 30.79 33.60 6.02
CA GLY A 482 31.35 33.85 7.35
C GLY A 482 32.89 33.85 7.38
N GLN A 483 33.48 33.75 8.58
CA GLN A 483 34.93 33.61 8.74
C GLN A 483 35.37 32.17 8.49
N ASP A 484 35.45 31.78 7.23
CA ASP A 484 36.00 30.49 6.81
C ASP A 484 37.53 30.50 6.88
N ARG A 485 38.16 29.36 7.18
CA ARG A 485 39.62 29.24 7.09
C ARG A 485 40.01 27.97 6.35
N LEU A 486 40.80 28.12 5.29
CA LEU A 486 41.34 27.00 4.53
C LEU A 486 42.84 26.89 4.78
N TYR A 487 43.28 25.78 5.36
CA TYR A 487 44.69 25.50 5.60
C TYR A 487 45.20 24.45 4.59
N VAL A 488 46.09 24.86 3.68
CA VAL A 488 46.68 23.99 2.66
C VAL A 488 48.13 23.65 3.00
N TYR A 489 48.46 22.35 3.04
CA TYR A 489 49.79 21.85 3.44
C TYR A 489 50.41 20.97 2.36
N ASN A 490 51.65 21.27 1.92
CA ASN A 490 52.55 20.32 1.26
C ASN A 490 53.94 20.94 0.95
N ALA A 491 54.76 20.19 0.20
CA ALA A 491 55.99 20.69 -0.40
C ALA A 491 55.74 21.69 -1.55
N ASP A 492 54.82 21.39 -2.47
CA ASP A 492 54.45 22.28 -3.58
C ASP A 492 52.95 22.60 -3.54
N ILE A 493 52.58 23.87 -3.73
CA ILE A 493 51.20 24.35 -3.66
C ILE A 493 50.93 25.24 -4.88
N ASP A 494 49.87 24.94 -5.63
CA ASP A 494 49.39 25.79 -6.72
C ASP A 494 47.86 25.88 -6.72
N LEU A 495 47.35 27.03 -6.27
CA LEU A 495 45.92 27.34 -6.21
C LEU A 495 45.47 28.28 -7.34
N SER A 496 46.31 28.58 -8.32
CA SER A 496 46.02 29.58 -9.35
C SER A 496 44.80 29.25 -10.22
N GLY A 497 44.47 27.96 -10.35
CA GLY A 497 43.29 27.46 -11.06
C GLY A 497 42.02 27.32 -10.21
N VAL A 498 42.11 27.52 -8.89
CA VAL A 498 40.98 27.28 -7.98
C VAL A 498 40.05 28.48 -7.94
N SER A 499 38.76 28.24 -8.19
CA SER A 499 37.71 29.25 -8.07
C SER A 499 37.23 29.36 -6.63
N PHE A 500 37.31 30.56 -6.05
CA PHE A 500 36.76 30.88 -4.73
C PHE A 500 35.51 31.76 -4.87
N THR A 501 34.35 31.19 -4.55
CA THR A 501 33.04 31.89 -4.58
C THR A 501 32.50 32.06 -3.18
N ASN A 502 31.75 33.15 -2.94
CA ASN A 502 31.22 33.51 -1.62
C ASN A 502 32.26 33.50 -0.47
N TRP A 503 33.53 33.73 -0.81
CA TRP A 503 34.65 33.62 0.12
C TRP A 503 35.02 34.98 0.72
N SER A 504 34.92 35.08 2.04
CA SER A 504 35.33 36.23 2.86
C SER A 504 36.35 35.86 3.95
N GLY A 505 36.77 34.58 3.96
CA GLY A 505 37.66 33.98 4.94
C GLY A 505 39.16 34.12 4.63
N ASP A 506 39.99 33.58 5.51
CA ASP A 506 41.45 33.58 5.37
C ASP A 506 41.94 32.26 4.75
N ILE A 507 42.87 32.34 3.80
CA ILE A 507 43.53 31.17 3.22
C ILE A 507 44.95 31.09 3.78
N PHE A 508 45.29 29.98 4.42
CA PHE A 508 46.59 29.74 5.03
C PHE A 508 47.38 28.70 4.23
N LEU A 509 48.47 29.13 3.59
CA LEU A 509 49.34 28.25 2.82
C LEU A 509 50.58 27.92 3.64
N THR A 510 50.73 26.65 3.99
CA THR A 510 51.80 26.17 4.87
C THR A 510 52.70 25.19 4.15
N VAL A 511 53.96 25.58 3.98
CA VAL A 511 54.87 24.89 3.06
C VAL A 511 55.97 24.16 3.84
N GLN A 512 56.02 22.84 3.70
CA GLN A 512 56.92 21.94 4.42
C GLN A 512 57.88 21.23 3.44
N GLY A 513 58.91 21.95 2.98
CA GLY A 513 59.80 21.48 1.89
C GLY A 513 59.32 21.96 0.51
N GLY A 514 59.98 21.54 -0.58
CA GLY A 514 59.56 21.85 -1.97
C GLY A 514 60.03 23.19 -2.54
N ASN A 515 59.66 23.45 -3.81
CA ASN A 515 60.21 24.52 -4.63
C ASN A 515 59.22 25.67 -4.87
N ASP A 516 57.92 25.41 -5.07
CA ASP A 516 57.01 26.43 -5.62
C ASP A 516 55.69 26.57 -4.85
N VAL A 517 55.30 27.83 -4.61
CA VAL A 517 54.03 28.22 -3.98
C VAL A 517 53.37 29.28 -4.86
N ILE A 518 52.18 28.96 -5.36
CA ILE A 518 51.32 29.86 -6.10
C ILE A 518 50.00 29.97 -5.34
N GLY A 519 49.77 31.17 -4.82
CA GLY A 519 48.56 31.54 -4.10
C GLY A 519 47.31 31.60 -4.98
N SER A 520 46.20 31.93 -4.34
CA SER A 520 44.89 32.03 -4.94
C SER A 520 44.68 33.40 -5.62
N GLY A 521 43.47 33.64 -6.12
CA GLY A 521 43.02 34.99 -6.51
C GLY A 521 42.39 35.79 -5.35
N LYS A 522 42.60 35.37 -4.10
CA LYS A 522 42.09 35.99 -2.86
C LYS A 522 43.26 36.35 -1.92
N ALA A 523 42.95 37.01 -0.80
CA ALA A 523 43.97 37.34 0.18
C ALA A 523 44.54 36.08 0.84
N ASP A 524 45.82 35.82 0.62
CA ASP A 524 46.51 34.66 1.17
C ASP A 524 47.43 35.02 2.34
N THR A 525 47.46 34.18 3.38
CA THR A 525 48.48 34.16 4.41
C THR A 525 49.44 33.00 4.18
N ILE A 526 50.67 33.31 3.79
CA ILE A 526 51.67 32.29 3.45
C ILE A 526 52.70 32.18 4.56
N ARG A 527 52.87 30.98 5.12
CA ARG A 527 53.85 30.70 6.17
C ARG A 527 54.92 29.72 5.67
N LYS A 528 56.16 30.20 5.62
CA LYS A 528 57.33 29.39 5.28
C LYS A 528 57.83 28.62 6.51
N MET A 529 57.99 27.30 6.40
CA MET A 529 58.56 26.48 7.48
C MET A 529 59.92 25.84 7.14
N SER A 530 60.47 26.08 5.94
CA SER A 530 61.78 25.54 5.54
C SER A 530 62.53 26.42 4.53
N PRO A 531 63.88 26.42 4.49
CA PRO A 531 64.67 27.33 3.65
C PRO A 531 64.61 27.11 2.12
N GLY A 532 63.84 26.14 1.60
CA GLY A 532 63.97 25.62 0.22
C GLY A 532 63.11 26.23 -0.90
N ILE A 533 62.17 27.13 -0.61
CA ILE A 533 61.24 27.67 -1.64
C ILE A 533 62.00 28.54 -2.66
N SER A 534 61.85 28.19 -3.94
CA SER A 534 62.46 28.87 -5.11
C SER A 534 61.54 29.92 -5.72
N ASN A 535 60.22 29.66 -5.83
CA ASN A 535 59.24 30.64 -6.28
C ASN A 535 58.08 30.78 -5.29
N LEU A 536 57.78 32.03 -4.93
CA LEU A 536 56.69 32.39 -4.04
C LEU A 536 55.86 33.50 -4.69
N SER A 537 54.61 33.20 -5.01
CA SER A 537 53.62 34.15 -5.51
C SER A 537 52.38 34.04 -4.64
N GLY A 538 51.88 35.16 -4.11
CA GLY A 538 50.56 35.23 -3.47
C GLY A 538 49.40 35.23 -4.48
N GLY A 539 49.70 35.20 -5.79
CA GLY A 539 48.67 35.33 -6.80
C GLY A 539 48.10 36.75 -6.82
N GLY A 540 46.79 36.88 -6.71
CA GLY A 540 46.10 38.18 -6.69
C GLY A 540 45.35 38.37 -5.38
N GLY A 541 45.45 39.54 -4.77
CA GLY A 541 44.86 39.77 -3.44
C GLY A 541 45.75 40.69 -2.60
N ASN A 542 45.39 40.86 -1.33
CA ASN A 542 46.23 41.51 -0.33
C ASN A 542 46.92 40.44 0.52
N ASP A 543 48.08 39.98 0.07
CA ASP A 543 48.71 38.79 0.65
C ASP A 543 49.68 39.15 1.78
N THR A 544 49.73 38.29 2.81
CA THR A 544 50.64 38.42 3.94
C THR A 544 51.60 37.23 3.97
N ILE A 545 52.91 37.51 3.91
CA ILE A 545 53.95 36.48 3.85
C ILE A 545 54.80 36.52 5.12
N TYR A 546 54.84 35.38 5.82
CA TYR A 546 55.69 35.16 6.99
C TYR A 546 56.87 34.26 6.63
N TYR A 547 58.08 34.74 6.93
CA TYR A 547 59.36 34.05 6.70
C TYR A 547 59.83 33.23 7.89
#